data_AF-A0A0A8WYL6-F1
#
_entry.id   AF-A0A0A8WYL6-F1
#
_cell.length_a   1.000
_cell.length_b   1.000
_cell.length_c   1.000
_cell.angle_alpha   90.00
_cell.angle_beta   90.00
_cell.angle_gamma   90.00
#
_symmetry.space_group_name_H-M   'P 1'
#
loop_
_entity.id
_entity.type
_entity.pdbx_description
1 polymer ?
#
loop_
_entity_poly.entity_id
_entity_poly.type
_entity_poly.pdbx_seq_one_letter_code
_entity_poly.pdbx_strand_id
1 'polypeptide(L)'
;MNNELTMPTKISFKSNRVMVNGEVVRTAIFARFMVAEVQTELTEKYYLIFYKNALIYGGQLEKVQKGSFLDKVLNEGIVLDQKHPLLPVLIPTTALTIPAKNKLFNHLQRNYSLLEIPCIAAALDSFFSTEQLSKPIENIFFHYRRNGSFSKAYQSVRLLSDLSPSLEKISDLLHSREYSSYSSFYTTSSLPAIQKKDPLFAEFHCFMNRKNTEHFQMLERILKLEERYAEGLLLWMDDKRNLTSESVKSQTELALKYIPLENWILVLSYAEINPYKWLPEARNFIEGLMRDGQYERAAVNLFPFIEDLPGEFHQILNEIWNQVDAEFVSAHLEEFLLLHQQVAQDNDPRQFEQRILQLTAKLMEAHDLKVVCEKLRPIQKNFPHSIGIRKINEMAALMENPERMMELGQFYADFNQYDQAIECFFWEMELNPADPAPVRQLCKMYQHKGMVNEASAYQQIYTQLRSDQETG
;
A
#
# COMPACT_ATOMS: atom_id res chain seq x y z
N MET A 1 -6.24 -9.32 14.51
CA MET A 1 -6.03 -8.45 13.34
C MET A 1 -6.37 -6.98 13.65
N ASN A 2 -5.37 -6.17 14.02
CA ASN A 2 -5.53 -4.72 14.16
C ASN A 2 -5.51 -4.05 12.78
N ASN A 3 -6.70 -3.64 12.31
CA ASN A 3 -6.92 -2.77 11.14
C ASN A 3 -6.37 -1.33 11.30
N GLU A 4 -5.45 -1.09 12.25
CA GLU A 4 -5.04 0.26 12.64
C GLU A 4 -3.96 0.87 11.75
N LEU A 5 -3.27 0.08 10.92
CA LEU A 5 -2.11 0.60 10.20
C LEU A 5 -2.46 1.57 9.08
N THR A 6 -3.66 1.49 8.47
CA THR A 6 -4.15 2.51 7.52
C THR A 6 -5.69 2.52 7.50
N MET A 7 -6.32 3.33 8.38
CA MET A 7 -7.76 3.56 8.27
C MET A 7 -8.09 4.27 6.94
N PRO A 8 -9.19 3.92 6.27
CA PRO A 8 -9.58 4.56 5.03
C PRO A 8 -9.81 6.06 5.27
N THR A 9 -9.26 6.90 4.39
CA THR A 9 -9.44 8.36 4.51
C THR A 9 -10.90 8.69 4.19
N LYS A 10 -11.63 9.18 5.19
CA LYS A 10 -13.05 9.56 5.04
C LYS A 10 -13.18 11.00 4.62
N ILE A 11 -14.22 11.28 3.84
CA ILE A 11 -14.56 12.64 3.39
C ILE A 11 -16.08 12.83 3.41
N SER A 12 -16.49 14.04 3.80
CA SER A 12 -17.89 14.45 3.84
C SER A 12 -18.12 15.67 2.95
N PHE A 13 -19.17 15.64 2.13
CA PHE A 13 -19.51 16.76 1.26
C PHE A 13 -21.01 16.91 1.03
N LYS A 14 -21.45 18.15 0.80
CA LYS A 14 -22.84 18.46 0.42
C LYS A 14 -23.01 18.36 -1.09
N SER A 15 -23.84 17.41 -1.52
CA SER A 15 -24.32 17.26 -2.90
C SER A 15 -25.83 17.48 -2.93
N ASN A 16 -26.33 18.39 -3.78
CA ASN A 16 -27.77 18.69 -3.88
C ASN A 16 -28.48 18.95 -2.54
N ARG A 17 -27.78 19.63 -1.60
CA ARG A 17 -28.23 19.92 -0.21
C ARG A 17 -28.32 18.72 0.72
N VAL A 18 -27.89 17.54 0.29
CA VAL A 18 -27.79 16.34 1.12
C VAL A 18 -26.32 16.14 1.50
N MET A 19 -26.09 15.77 2.76
CA MET A 19 -24.76 15.36 3.23
C MET A 19 -24.47 13.96 2.70
N VAL A 20 -23.35 13.81 2.02
CA VAL A 20 -22.82 12.53 1.54
C VAL A 20 -21.51 12.27 2.28
N ASN A 21 -21.36 11.04 2.76
CA ASN A 21 -20.12 10.53 3.36
C ASN A 21 -19.57 9.43 2.46
N GLY A 22 -18.26 9.40 2.31
CA GLY A 22 -17.58 8.36 1.55
C GLY A 22 -16.14 8.20 1.94
N GLU A 23 -15.52 7.17 1.37
CA GLU A 23 -14.11 6.86 1.53
C GLU A 23 -13.36 7.23 0.26
N VAL A 24 -12.20 7.83 0.42
CA VAL A 24 -11.32 8.18 -0.69
C VAL A 24 -10.64 6.91 -1.18
N VAL A 25 -10.99 6.47 -2.38
CA VAL A 25 -10.45 5.27 -3.03
C VAL A 25 -9.05 5.54 -3.57
N ARG A 26 -8.87 6.70 -4.19
CA ARG A 26 -7.58 7.19 -4.67
C ARG A 26 -7.61 8.68 -4.87
N THR A 27 -6.43 9.29 -4.81
CA THR A 27 -6.22 10.70 -5.09
C THR A 27 -5.11 10.86 -6.11
N ALA A 28 -5.26 11.79 -7.05
CA ALA A 28 -4.23 12.10 -8.03
C ALA A 28 -3.89 13.59 -7.98
N ILE A 29 -2.60 13.90 -7.85
CA ILE A 29 -2.05 15.24 -7.92
C ILE A 29 -1.58 15.53 -9.34
N PHE A 30 -1.98 16.67 -9.89
CA PHE A 30 -1.62 17.09 -11.24
C PHE A 30 -1.39 18.60 -11.29
N ALA A 31 -0.12 19.02 -11.20
CA ALA A 31 0.28 20.41 -11.03
C ALA A 31 -0.54 21.07 -9.90
N ARG A 32 -1.38 22.07 -10.20
CA ARG A 32 -2.24 22.79 -9.24
C ARG A 32 -3.55 22.08 -8.88
N PHE A 33 -3.84 20.98 -9.55
CA PHE A 33 -5.06 20.21 -9.36
C PHE A 33 -4.82 19.01 -8.46
N MET A 34 -5.86 18.68 -7.70
CA MET A 34 -6.00 17.39 -7.03
C MET A 34 -7.37 16.82 -7.38
N VAL A 35 -7.42 15.55 -7.73
CA VAL A 35 -8.66 14.80 -8.00
C VAL A 35 -8.78 13.70 -6.97
N ALA A 36 -9.89 13.65 -6.24
CA ALA A 36 -10.21 12.55 -5.33
C ALA A 36 -11.36 11.72 -5.90
N GLU A 37 -11.14 10.41 -6.08
CA GLU A 37 -12.19 9.42 -6.32
C GLU A 37 -12.72 8.95 -4.97
N VAL A 38 -14.02 9.18 -4.74
CA VAL A 38 -14.69 8.88 -3.48
C VAL A 38 -15.78 7.85 -3.72
N GLN A 39 -15.81 6.81 -2.92
CA GLN A 39 -16.85 5.79 -2.93
C GLN A 39 -17.76 5.95 -1.72
N THR A 40 -19.07 6.01 -1.96
CA THR A 40 -20.07 6.06 -0.88
C THR A 40 -20.42 4.66 -0.38
N GLU A 41 -21.13 4.58 0.75
CA GLU A 41 -21.68 3.33 1.28
C GLU A 41 -22.61 2.61 0.26
N LEU A 42 -23.26 3.38 -0.61
CA LEU A 42 -24.11 2.87 -1.70
C LEU A 42 -23.30 2.46 -2.94
N THR A 43 -21.98 2.38 -2.84
CA THR A 43 -21.04 2.06 -3.93
C THR A 43 -21.04 3.07 -5.10
N GLU A 44 -21.60 4.25 -4.89
CA GLU A 44 -21.59 5.32 -5.88
C GLU A 44 -20.21 5.98 -5.94
N LYS A 45 -19.75 6.30 -7.15
CA LYS A 45 -18.47 6.96 -7.37
C LYS A 45 -18.64 8.44 -7.61
N TYR A 46 -18.02 9.24 -6.74
CA TYR A 46 -17.90 10.68 -6.86
C TYR A 46 -16.48 11.05 -7.23
N TYR A 47 -16.34 12.03 -8.11
CA TYR A 47 -15.05 12.64 -8.45
C TYR A 47 -15.08 14.09 -8.00
N LEU A 48 -14.16 14.44 -7.09
CA LEU A 48 -14.02 15.79 -6.55
C LEU A 48 -12.75 16.43 -7.09
N ILE A 49 -12.87 17.61 -7.69
CA ILE A 49 -11.75 18.35 -8.27
C ILE A 49 -11.43 19.56 -7.41
N PHE A 50 -10.19 19.62 -6.95
CA PHE A 50 -9.63 20.70 -6.17
C PHE A 50 -8.62 21.47 -7.01
N TYR A 51 -8.52 22.77 -6.79
CA TYR A 51 -7.49 23.62 -7.36
C TYR A 51 -6.92 24.49 -6.23
N LYS A 52 -5.60 24.42 -6.01
CA LYS A 52 -4.93 25.05 -4.86
C LYS A 52 -5.59 24.69 -3.52
N ASN A 53 -5.83 23.40 -3.30
CA ASN A 53 -6.45 22.83 -2.08
C ASN A 53 -7.90 23.27 -1.79
N ALA A 54 -8.53 24.05 -2.67
CA ALA A 54 -9.94 24.41 -2.57
C ALA A 54 -10.79 23.56 -3.51
N LEU A 55 -11.90 23.02 -3.00
CA LEU A 55 -12.86 22.28 -3.82
C LEU A 55 -13.48 23.24 -4.86
N ILE A 56 -13.31 22.91 -6.14
CA ILE A 56 -13.89 23.66 -7.26
C ILE A 56 -15.26 23.10 -7.60
N TYR A 57 -15.31 21.79 -7.83
CA TYR A 57 -16.52 21.09 -8.24
C TYR A 57 -16.37 19.60 -8.00
N GLY A 58 -17.49 18.88 -8.07
CA GLY A 58 -17.49 17.44 -8.09
C GLY A 58 -18.85 16.89 -8.47
N GLY A 59 -18.90 15.61 -8.77
CA GLY A 59 -20.14 14.96 -9.17
C GLY A 59 -20.00 13.45 -9.25
N GLN A 60 -21.15 12.78 -9.29
CA GLN A 60 -21.24 11.34 -9.50
C GLN A 60 -20.96 11.01 -10.97
N LEU A 61 -20.13 10.01 -11.22
CA LEU A 61 -19.87 9.48 -12.56
C LEU A 61 -19.82 7.95 -12.50
N GLU A 62 -20.53 7.28 -13.42
CA GLU A 62 -20.44 5.82 -13.54
C GLU A 62 -19.08 5.38 -14.09
N LYS A 63 -18.54 6.15 -15.03
CA LYS A 63 -17.25 5.89 -15.67
C LYS A 63 -16.56 7.18 -16.09
N VAL A 64 -15.24 7.20 -15.95
CA VAL A 64 -14.39 8.27 -16.48
C VAL A 64 -14.26 8.11 -17.99
N GLN A 65 -14.56 9.17 -18.75
CA GLN A 65 -14.45 9.17 -20.21
C GLN A 65 -12.99 9.24 -20.65
N LYS A 66 -12.58 8.36 -21.57
CA LYS A 66 -11.22 8.37 -22.13
C LYS A 66 -10.92 9.71 -22.82
N GLY A 67 -9.76 10.28 -22.54
CA GLY A 67 -9.34 11.58 -23.06
C GLY A 67 -9.95 12.79 -22.34
N SER A 68 -10.75 12.59 -21.29
CA SER A 68 -11.14 13.68 -20.39
C SER A 68 -9.98 14.14 -19.50
N PHE A 69 -10.12 15.30 -18.87
CA PHE A 69 -9.17 15.75 -17.86
C PHE A 69 -9.04 14.74 -16.71
N LEU A 70 -10.14 14.13 -16.25
CA LEU A 70 -10.10 13.11 -15.21
C LEU A 70 -9.26 11.89 -15.64
N ASP A 71 -9.46 11.39 -16.87
CA ASP A 71 -8.65 10.29 -17.41
C ASP A 71 -7.16 10.67 -17.46
N LYS A 72 -6.86 11.90 -17.90
CA LYS A 72 -5.50 12.40 -17.96
C LYS A 72 -4.84 12.47 -16.58
N VAL A 73 -5.49 13.07 -15.60
CA VAL A 73 -4.96 13.23 -14.24
C VAL A 73 -4.71 11.87 -13.57
N LEU A 74 -5.62 10.91 -13.77
CA LEU A 74 -5.50 9.58 -13.19
C LEU A 74 -4.41 8.73 -13.85
N ASN A 75 -4.00 9.04 -15.08
CA ASN A 75 -2.95 8.30 -15.79
C ASN A 75 -1.57 8.98 -15.74
N GLU A 76 -1.52 10.32 -15.73
CA GLU A 76 -0.28 11.11 -15.84
C GLU A 76 0.10 11.87 -14.55
N GLY A 77 -0.82 11.94 -13.59
CA GLY A 77 -0.59 12.53 -12.27
C GLY A 77 0.25 11.67 -11.33
N ILE A 78 0.49 12.17 -10.12
CA ILE A 78 1.04 11.37 -9.02
C ILE A 78 -0.15 10.80 -8.25
N VAL A 79 -0.36 9.48 -8.35
CA VAL A 79 -1.54 8.79 -7.82
C VAL A 79 -1.22 8.13 -6.48
N LEU A 80 -2.11 8.33 -5.52
CA LEU A 80 -2.08 7.74 -4.18
C LEU A 80 -3.29 6.84 -4.01
N ASP A 81 -3.06 5.60 -3.59
CA ASP A 81 -4.13 4.65 -3.30
C ASP A 81 -4.75 4.89 -1.91
N GLN A 82 -5.91 4.26 -1.66
CA GLN A 82 -6.71 4.38 -0.43
C GLN A 82 -5.90 4.24 0.87
N LYS A 83 -4.86 3.39 0.87
CA LYS A 83 -4.02 3.08 2.03
C LYS A 83 -2.79 3.98 2.15
N HIS A 84 -2.62 4.98 1.29
CA HIS A 84 -1.42 5.81 1.33
C HIS A 84 -1.42 6.75 2.57
N PRO A 85 -0.39 6.73 3.46
CA PRO A 85 -0.47 7.47 4.73
C PRO A 85 -0.42 9.01 4.61
N LEU A 86 0.00 9.56 3.46
CA LEU A 86 -0.12 11.00 3.15
C LEU A 86 -1.53 11.43 2.74
N LEU A 87 -2.45 10.50 2.46
CA LEU A 87 -3.80 10.83 1.99
C LEU A 87 -4.59 11.73 2.97
N PRO A 88 -4.57 11.49 4.31
CA PRO A 88 -5.21 12.37 5.28
C PRO A 88 -4.62 13.78 5.37
N VAL A 89 -3.37 13.98 4.92
CA VAL A 89 -2.71 15.29 4.89
C VAL A 89 -3.24 16.15 3.74
N LEU A 90 -3.55 15.51 2.60
CA LEU A 90 -4.01 16.18 1.39
C LEU A 90 -5.51 16.44 1.39
N ILE A 91 -6.28 15.55 2.02
CA ILE A 91 -7.75 15.60 2.01
C ILE A 91 -8.26 16.49 3.14
N PRO A 92 -9.13 17.49 2.85
CA PRO A 92 -9.71 18.31 3.89
C PRO A 92 -10.56 17.50 4.88
N THR A 93 -10.37 17.76 6.18
CA THR A 93 -11.17 17.15 7.26
C THR A 93 -12.53 17.82 7.46
N THR A 94 -12.73 19.01 6.89
CA THR A 94 -13.98 19.76 7.01
C THR A 94 -14.98 19.33 5.95
N ALA A 95 -16.27 19.38 6.30
CA ALA A 95 -17.35 19.07 5.37
C ALA A 95 -17.34 20.05 4.19
N LEU A 96 -17.13 19.52 2.99
CA LEU A 96 -17.08 20.30 1.76
C LEU A 96 -18.48 20.61 1.23
N THR A 97 -18.59 21.57 0.32
CA THR A 97 -19.85 21.87 -0.37
C THR A 97 -19.61 21.97 -1.86
N ILE A 98 -20.27 21.10 -2.63
CA ILE A 98 -20.19 21.15 -4.09
C ILE A 98 -21.03 22.36 -4.57
N PRO A 99 -20.43 23.32 -5.30
CA PRO A 99 -21.18 24.46 -5.83
C PRO A 99 -22.28 24.01 -6.79
N ALA A 100 -23.41 24.72 -6.81
CA ALA A 100 -24.47 24.44 -7.78
C ALA A 100 -23.99 24.71 -9.21
N LYS A 101 -24.27 23.80 -10.14
CA LYS A 101 -23.84 23.84 -11.55
C LYS A 101 -24.08 25.20 -12.22
N ASN A 102 -25.24 25.81 -11.99
CA ASN A 102 -25.65 27.10 -12.56
C ASN A 102 -24.94 28.33 -11.94
N LYS A 103 -24.34 28.20 -10.75
CA LYS A 103 -23.64 29.27 -10.04
C LYS A 103 -22.12 29.17 -10.13
N LEU A 104 -21.60 28.10 -10.71
CA LEU A 104 -20.17 27.80 -10.72
C LEU A 104 -19.32 28.94 -11.29
N PHE A 105 -19.58 29.40 -12.51
CA PHE A 105 -18.75 30.46 -13.13
C PHE A 105 -18.77 31.78 -12.37
N ASN A 106 -19.92 32.14 -11.77
CA ASN A 106 -20.01 33.31 -10.89
C ASN A 106 -19.18 33.15 -9.62
N HIS A 107 -19.11 31.92 -9.08
CA HIS A 107 -18.24 31.60 -7.96
C HIS A 107 -16.76 31.67 -8.37
N LEU A 108 -16.41 31.13 -9.54
CA LEU A 108 -15.03 31.16 -10.05
C LEU A 108 -14.53 32.60 -10.25
N GLN A 109 -15.35 33.47 -10.85
CA GLN A 109 -15.01 34.88 -11.07
C GLN A 109 -14.79 35.69 -9.79
N ARG A 110 -15.34 35.25 -8.65
CA ARG A 110 -15.16 35.92 -7.35
C ARG A 110 -13.88 35.49 -6.65
N ASN A 111 -13.40 34.28 -6.91
CA ASN A 111 -12.37 33.63 -6.11
C ASN A 111 -11.05 33.41 -6.87
N TYR A 112 -11.07 33.44 -8.21
CA TYR A 112 -9.91 33.15 -9.04
C TYR A 112 -9.66 34.27 -10.05
N SER A 113 -8.41 34.39 -10.48
CA SER A 113 -8.06 35.35 -11.53
C SER A 113 -8.63 34.95 -12.88
N LEU A 114 -8.88 35.94 -13.75
CA LEU A 114 -9.37 35.68 -15.11
C LEU A 114 -8.45 34.79 -15.94
N LEU A 115 -7.15 34.67 -15.61
CA LEU A 115 -6.22 33.76 -16.28
C LEU A 115 -6.33 32.32 -15.79
N GLU A 116 -6.78 32.09 -14.55
CA GLU A 116 -6.95 30.75 -13.99
C GLU A 116 -8.27 30.12 -14.38
N ILE A 117 -9.33 30.92 -14.53
CA ILE A 117 -10.68 30.42 -14.82
C ILE A 117 -10.73 29.50 -16.04
N PRO A 118 -10.08 29.80 -17.19
CA PRO A 118 -10.08 28.88 -18.33
C PRO A 118 -9.43 27.52 -18.02
N CYS A 119 -8.32 27.52 -17.29
CA CYS A 119 -7.64 26.31 -16.86
C CYS A 119 -8.53 25.48 -15.93
N ILE A 120 -9.14 26.12 -14.94
CA ILE A 120 -10.10 25.49 -14.03
C ILE A 120 -11.30 24.94 -14.81
N ALA A 121 -11.83 25.68 -15.77
CA ALA A 121 -12.97 25.26 -16.58
C ALA A 121 -12.63 24.03 -17.45
N ALA A 122 -11.42 23.97 -18.02
CA ALA A 122 -10.95 22.83 -18.81
C ALA A 122 -10.92 21.53 -17.98
N ALA A 123 -10.60 21.63 -16.69
CA ALA A 123 -10.60 20.48 -15.79
C ALA A 123 -12.00 19.90 -15.51
N LEU A 124 -13.07 20.58 -15.92
CA LEU A 124 -14.46 20.18 -15.64
C LEU A 124 -15.17 19.55 -16.85
N ASP A 125 -14.43 19.16 -17.88
CA ASP A 125 -14.95 18.55 -19.12
C ASP A 125 -15.78 17.28 -18.92
N SER A 126 -15.57 16.59 -17.79
CA SER A 126 -16.33 15.39 -17.43
C SER A 126 -17.73 15.70 -16.86
N PHE A 127 -18.00 16.95 -16.48
CA PHE A 127 -19.26 17.36 -15.83
C PHE A 127 -20.08 18.37 -16.64
N PHE A 128 -19.47 19.00 -17.64
CA PHE A 128 -20.06 20.08 -18.45
C PHE A 128 -19.89 19.78 -19.93
N SER A 129 -20.90 20.13 -20.73
CA SER A 129 -20.77 20.05 -22.18
C SER A 129 -19.76 21.07 -22.70
N THR A 130 -19.10 20.79 -23.82
CA THR A 130 -18.14 21.68 -24.48
C THR A 130 -18.66 23.12 -24.61
N GLU A 131 -19.92 23.33 -25.00
CA GLU A 131 -20.52 24.67 -25.14
C GLU A 131 -20.61 25.46 -23.83
N GLN A 132 -20.85 24.75 -22.71
CA GLN A 132 -20.94 25.37 -21.38
C GLN A 132 -19.57 25.85 -20.89
N LEU A 133 -18.49 25.21 -21.35
CA LEU A 133 -17.12 25.55 -21.01
C LEU A 133 -16.52 26.58 -21.99
N SER A 134 -16.78 26.43 -23.29
CA SER A 134 -16.17 27.27 -24.33
C SER A 134 -16.61 28.73 -24.23
N LYS A 135 -17.90 28.98 -24.03
CA LYS A 135 -18.45 30.35 -24.03
C LYS A 135 -17.84 31.23 -22.92
N PRO A 136 -17.74 30.80 -21.65
CA PRO A 136 -17.03 31.56 -20.63
C PRO A 136 -15.54 31.79 -20.95
N ILE A 137 -14.86 30.80 -21.52
CA ILE A 137 -13.45 30.89 -21.91
C ILE A 137 -13.25 31.92 -23.03
N GLU A 138 -14.04 31.84 -24.10
CA GLU A 138 -14.00 32.79 -25.21
C GLU A 138 -14.28 34.22 -24.74
N ASN A 139 -15.23 34.41 -23.82
CA ASN A 139 -15.52 35.72 -23.26
C ASN A 139 -14.30 36.33 -22.56
N ILE A 140 -13.53 35.53 -21.82
CA ILE A 140 -12.29 35.95 -21.16
C ILE A 140 -11.21 36.28 -22.21
N PHE A 141 -11.03 35.41 -23.20
CA PHE A 141 -10.08 35.63 -24.30
C PHE A 141 -10.36 36.96 -25.02
N PHE A 142 -11.61 37.17 -25.46
CA PHE A 142 -12.01 38.39 -26.16
C PHE A 142 -12.04 39.62 -25.24
N HIS A 143 -12.23 39.47 -23.93
CA HIS A 143 -12.05 40.56 -22.98
C HIS A 143 -10.61 41.08 -22.99
N TYR A 144 -9.62 40.18 -22.86
CA TYR A 144 -8.21 40.60 -22.93
C TYR A 144 -7.82 41.15 -24.29
N ARG A 145 -8.33 40.56 -25.38
CA ARG A 145 -8.05 41.05 -26.74
C ARG A 145 -8.59 42.47 -26.95
N ARG A 146 -9.84 42.74 -26.56
CA ARG A 146 -10.45 44.08 -26.67
C ARG A 146 -9.74 45.14 -25.82
N ASN A 147 -9.20 44.72 -24.68
CA ASN A 147 -8.44 45.61 -23.79
C ASN A 147 -6.96 45.77 -24.20
N GLY A 148 -6.56 45.31 -25.40
CA GLY A 148 -5.19 45.41 -25.91
C GLY A 148 -4.17 44.50 -25.21
N SER A 149 -4.60 43.62 -24.31
CA SER A 149 -3.75 42.72 -23.53
C SER A 149 -3.53 41.38 -24.25
N PHE A 150 -2.95 41.42 -25.45
CA PHE A 150 -2.77 40.24 -26.31
C PHE A 150 -1.98 39.10 -25.66
N SER A 151 -0.95 39.41 -24.85
CA SER A 151 -0.21 38.38 -24.09
C SER A 151 -1.13 37.61 -23.14
N LYS A 152 -2.05 38.29 -22.45
CA LYS A 152 -2.99 37.64 -21.52
C LYS A 152 -4.07 36.87 -22.25
N ALA A 153 -4.52 37.37 -23.40
CA ALA A 153 -5.41 36.62 -24.29
C ALA A 153 -4.75 35.29 -24.70
N TYR A 154 -3.50 35.32 -25.16
CA TYR A 154 -2.73 34.12 -25.50
C TYR A 154 -2.64 33.15 -24.31
N GLN A 155 -2.22 33.65 -23.15
CA GLN A 155 -2.09 32.86 -21.91
C GLN A 155 -3.40 32.18 -21.51
N SER A 156 -4.53 32.88 -21.65
CA SER A 156 -5.85 32.38 -21.21
C SER A 156 -6.32 31.12 -21.93
N VAL A 157 -5.82 30.83 -23.13
CA VAL A 157 -6.25 29.66 -23.93
C VAL A 157 -5.11 28.70 -24.25
N ARG A 158 -3.85 29.07 -24.01
CA ARG A 158 -2.67 28.25 -24.36
C ARG A 158 -2.67 26.87 -23.70
N LEU A 159 -3.06 26.78 -22.43
CA LEU A 159 -3.05 25.52 -21.67
C LEU A 159 -4.23 24.60 -21.99
N LEU A 160 -5.23 25.06 -22.76
CA LEU A 160 -6.45 24.28 -22.95
C LEU A 160 -6.22 23.01 -23.76
N SER A 161 -5.39 23.07 -24.80
CA SER A 161 -5.01 21.89 -25.60
C SER A 161 -4.33 20.82 -24.76
N ASP A 162 -3.55 21.25 -23.76
CA ASP A 162 -2.81 20.34 -22.89
C ASP A 162 -3.71 19.76 -21.79
N LEU A 163 -4.82 20.41 -21.44
CA LEU A 163 -5.67 19.99 -20.32
C LEU A 163 -6.93 19.24 -20.75
N SER A 164 -7.58 19.66 -21.84
CA SER A 164 -8.79 19.01 -22.32
C SER A 164 -8.84 19.01 -23.86
N PRO A 165 -8.69 17.84 -24.49
CA PRO A 165 -8.88 17.67 -25.94
C PRO A 165 -10.25 18.15 -26.42
N SER A 166 -11.28 18.10 -25.55
CA SER A 166 -12.63 18.57 -25.89
C SER A 166 -12.70 20.06 -26.23
N LEU A 167 -11.71 20.85 -25.77
CA LEU A 167 -11.60 22.29 -25.98
C LEU A 167 -10.54 22.67 -27.02
N GLU A 168 -9.99 21.70 -27.76
CA GLU A 168 -8.93 21.93 -28.76
C GLU A 168 -9.32 23.01 -29.79
N LYS A 169 -10.59 23.07 -30.21
CA LYS A 169 -11.08 24.10 -31.14
C LYS A 169 -10.90 25.54 -30.66
N ILE A 170 -10.83 25.77 -29.34
CA ILE A 170 -10.56 27.10 -28.79
C ILE A 170 -9.08 27.48 -28.99
N SER A 171 -8.20 26.49 -29.03
CA SER A 171 -6.78 26.71 -29.31
C SER A 171 -6.54 27.22 -30.74
N ASP A 172 -7.48 26.97 -31.68
CA ASP A 172 -7.42 27.52 -33.04
C ASP A 172 -7.38 29.06 -33.06
N LEU A 173 -7.91 29.72 -32.02
CA LEU A 173 -7.83 31.17 -31.85
C LEU A 173 -6.38 31.69 -31.81
N LEU A 174 -5.42 30.82 -31.48
CA LEU A 174 -4.00 31.14 -31.40
C LEU A 174 -3.26 31.04 -32.75
N HIS A 175 -3.87 30.49 -33.80
CA HIS A 175 -3.21 30.33 -35.11
C HIS A 175 -3.06 31.62 -35.91
N SER A 176 -3.62 32.74 -35.44
CA SER A 176 -3.43 34.03 -36.10
C SER A 176 -1.97 34.51 -36.00
N ARG A 177 -1.49 35.20 -37.04
CA ARG A 177 -0.13 35.78 -37.08
C ARG A 177 0.14 36.74 -35.91
N GLU A 178 -0.90 37.34 -35.35
CA GLU A 178 -0.84 38.23 -34.18
C GLU A 178 -0.25 37.52 -32.94
N TYR A 179 -0.34 36.19 -32.87
CA TYR A 179 0.09 35.41 -31.72
C TYR A 179 1.44 34.70 -31.89
N SER A 180 2.06 34.74 -33.08
CA SER A 180 3.31 34.02 -33.37
C SER A 180 4.48 34.44 -32.48
N SER A 181 4.60 35.75 -32.16
CA SER A 181 5.64 36.25 -31.25
C SER A 181 5.47 35.74 -29.81
N TYR A 182 4.22 35.59 -29.35
CA TYR A 182 3.92 35.04 -28.03
C TYR A 182 4.19 33.53 -28.00
N SER A 183 3.87 32.80 -29.08
CA SER A 183 4.25 31.38 -29.18
C SER A 183 5.76 31.20 -29.15
N SER A 184 6.53 32.04 -29.86
CA SER A 184 8.00 31.94 -29.85
C SER A 184 8.61 32.18 -28.47
N PHE A 185 7.97 33.00 -27.62
CA PHE A 185 8.47 33.25 -26.26
C PHE A 185 8.59 31.94 -25.46
N TYR A 186 7.60 31.06 -25.54
CA TYR A 186 7.61 29.80 -24.79
C TYR A 186 8.60 28.76 -25.34
N THR A 187 9.00 28.88 -26.60
CA THR A 187 9.98 27.96 -27.21
C THR A 187 11.42 28.43 -27.08
N THR A 188 11.65 29.74 -27.00
CA THR A 188 13.02 30.32 -26.98
C THR A 188 13.46 30.84 -25.61
N SER A 189 12.54 31.10 -24.69
CA SER A 189 12.87 31.65 -23.37
C SER A 189 13.23 30.56 -22.37
N SER A 190 14.06 30.91 -21.38
CA SER A 190 14.38 30.02 -20.28
C SER A 190 13.21 29.84 -19.31
N LEU A 191 13.16 28.71 -18.60
CA LEU A 191 12.12 28.43 -17.61
C LEU A 191 11.94 29.53 -16.56
N PRO A 192 13.00 30.15 -15.98
CA PRO A 192 12.83 31.27 -15.05
C PRO A 192 12.14 32.49 -15.67
N ALA A 193 12.41 32.78 -16.95
CA ALA A 193 11.78 33.89 -17.65
C ALA A 193 10.29 33.60 -17.91
N ILE A 194 9.96 32.36 -18.26
CA ILE A 194 8.59 31.90 -18.43
C ILE A 194 7.85 31.96 -17.08
N GLN A 195 8.41 31.41 -16.00
CA GLN A 195 7.82 31.44 -14.65
C GLN A 195 7.47 32.86 -14.19
N LYS A 196 8.34 33.84 -14.49
CA LYS A 196 8.11 35.24 -14.13
C LYS A 196 6.92 35.86 -14.88
N LYS A 197 6.68 35.45 -16.14
CA LYS A 197 5.66 36.04 -17.02
C LYS A 197 4.35 35.25 -17.04
N ASP A 198 4.44 33.94 -16.83
CA ASP A 198 3.35 32.98 -16.88
C ASP A 198 3.61 31.82 -15.89
N PRO A 199 3.40 32.06 -14.59
CA PRO A 199 3.63 31.05 -13.56
C PRO A 199 2.66 29.86 -13.68
N LEU A 200 1.48 30.08 -14.29
CA LEU A 200 0.51 29.01 -14.52
C LEU A 200 1.08 28.02 -15.54
N PHE A 201 1.49 28.50 -16.71
CA PHE A 201 2.08 27.64 -17.73
C PHE A 201 3.34 26.94 -17.24
N ALA A 202 4.24 27.67 -16.59
CA ALA A 202 5.51 27.13 -16.14
C ALA A 202 5.33 25.96 -15.16
N GLU A 203 4.38 26.03 -14.22
CA GLU A 203 4.13 24.90 -13.32
C GLU A 203 3.59 23.67 -14.05
N PHE A 204 2.58 23.83 -14.93
CA PHE A 204 2.06 22.70 -15.72
C PHE A 204 3.15 22.09 -16.60
N HIS A 205 3.92 22.93 -17.28
CA HIS A 205 5.02 22.49 -18.12
C HIS A 205 6.08 21.73 -17.32
N CYS A 206 6.45 22.23 -16.14
CA CYS A 206 7.40 21.55 -15.26
C CYS A 206 6.83 20.25 -14.68
N PHE A 207 5.54 20.19 -14.35
CA PHE A 207 4.88 18.97 -13.88
C PHE A 207 4.84 17.87 -14.95
N MET A 208 4.47 18.23 -16.18
CA MET A 208 4.45 17.29 -17.31
C MET A 208 5.84 16.75 -17.64
N ASN A 209 6.87 17.57 -17.45
CA ASN A 209 8.25 17.22 -17.73
C ASN A 209 9.06 16.93 -16.45
N ARG A 210 8.42 16.59 -15.32
CA ARG A 210 9.06 16.45 -14.00
C ARG A 210 10.17 15.39 -13.93
N LYS A 211 10.19 14.45 -14.89
CA LYS A 211 11.30 13.49 -15.06
C LYS A 211 12.55 14.13 -15.67
N ASN A 212 12.56 15.41 -16.03
CA ASN A 212 13.74 16.18 -16.41
C ASN A 212 14.26 16.98 -15.20
N THR A 213 15.58 17.00 -14.98
CA THR A 213 16.20 17.63 -13.78
C THR A 213 15.91 19.13 -13.66
N GLU A 214 15.96 19.88 -14.76
CA GLU A 214 15.70 21.34 -14.73
C GLU A 214 14.24 21.64 -14.35
N HIS A 215 13.32 20.87 -14.94
CA HIS A 215 11.89 21.00 -14.70
C HIS A 215 11.51 20.57 -13.28
N PHE A 216 12.11 19.49 -12.78
CA PHE A 216 11.99 19.06 -11.39
C PHE A 216 12.41 20.14 -10.41
N GLN A 217 13.62 20.70 -10.57
CA GLN A 217 14.14 21.74 -9.67
C GLN A 217 13.30 23.01 -9.70
N MET A 218 12.79 23.40 -10.87
CA MET A 218 11.87 24.53 -10.98
C MET A 218 10.56 24.24 -10.27
N LEU A 219 9.96 23.06 -10.48
CA LEU A 219 8.71 22.67 -9.82
C LEU A 219 8.87 22.60 -8.31
N GLU A 220 9.96 22.02 -7.82
CA GLU A 220 10.27 21.95 -6.39
C GLU A 220 10.36 23.35 -5.78
N ARG A 221 10.99 24.31 -6.48
CA ARG A 221 11.05 25.71 -6.05
C ARG A 221 9.65 26.35 -6.02
N ILE A 222 8.82 26.09 -7.02
CA ILE A 222 7.44 26.62 -7.07
C ILE A 222 6.65 26.11 -5.86
N LEU A 223 6.67 24.79 -5.61
CA LEU A 223 5.95 24.19 -4.49
C LEU A 223 6.44 24.70 -3.13
N LYS A 224 7.77 24.88 -2.97
CA LYS A 224 8.36 25.47 -1.74
C LYS A 224 7.90 26.92 -1.52
N LEU A 225 7.86 27.74 -2.58
CA LEU A 225 7.41 29.14 -2.50
C LEU A 225 5.91 29.28 -2.20
N GLU A 226 5.11 28.32 -2.64
CA GLU A 226 3.67 28.27 -2.38
C GLU A 226 3.30 27.49 -1.10
N GLU A 227 4.28 27.07 -0.30
CA GLU A 227 4.09 26.27 0.93
C GLU A 227 3.34 24.95 0.72
N ARG A 228 3.42 24.39 -0.49
CA ARG A 228 2.77 23.12 -0.90
C ARG A 228 3.66 21.92 -0.60
N TYR A 229 4.05 21.79 0.67
CA TYR A 229 5.07 20.83 1.12
C TYR A 229 4.68 19.37 0.92
N ALA A 230 3.41 19.00 1.16
CA ALA A 230 2.94 17.62 0.97
C ALA A 230 3.08 17.17 -0.50
N GLU A 231 2.79 18.05 -1.45
CA GLU A 231 2.97 17.78 -2.87
C GLU A 231 4.45 17.78 -3.26
N GLY A 232 5.28 18.59 -2.59
CA GLY A 232 6.73 18.56 -2.70
C GLY A 232 7.32 17.20 -2.27
N LEU A 233 6.82 16.61 -1.19
CA LEU A 233 7.20 15.25 -0.75
C LEU A 233 6.85 14.22 -1.83
N LEU A 234 5.63 14.28 -2.38
CA LEU A 234 5.20 13.38 -3.45
C LEU A 234 6.03 13.54 -4.72
N LEU A 235 6.37 14.77 -5.09
CA LEU A 235 7.26 15.05 -6.22
C LEU A 235 8.64 14.45 -5.98
N TRP A 236 9.20 14.61 -4.78
CA TRP A 236 10.49 14.02 -4.42
C TRP A 236 10.46 12.49 -4.46
N MET A 237 9.39 11.87 -3.95
CA MET A 237 9.19 10.41 -4.02
C MET A 237 9.07 9.90 -5.47
N ASP A 238 8.53 10.71 -6.38
CA ASP A 238 8.43 10.38 -7.81
C ASP A 238 9.78 10.47 -8.55
N ASP A 239 10.83 11.08 -7.97
CA ASP A 239 12.17 11.20 -8.57
C ASP A 239 13.24 10.34 -7.90
N LYS A 240 13.42 9.11 -8.40
CA LYS A 240 14.41 8.15 -7.88
C LYS A 240 15.88 8.48 -8.19
N ARG A 241 16.19 9.54 -8.95
CA ARG A 241 17.55 9.80 -9.48
C ARG A 241 18.50 10.50 -8.51
N ASN A 242 17.98 11.27 -7.55
CA ASN A 242 18.76 12.14 -6.68
C ASN A 242 18.70 11.71 -5.21
N LEU A 243 18.51 10.42 -4.95
CA LEU A 243 18.38 9.90 -3.59
C LEU A 243 19.74 9.92 -2.87
N THR A 244 19.91 10.88 -1.96
CA THR A 244 21.08 11.00 -1.08
C THR A 244 20.65 10.93 0.38
N SER A 245 21.57 10.54 1.28
CA SER A 245 21.30 10.50 2.72
C SER A 245 20.81 11.87 3.26
N GLU A 246 21.40 12.97 2.78
CA GLU A 246 21.00 14.32 3.16
C GLU A 246 19.58 14.66 2.67
N SER A 247 19.23 14.28 1.44
CA SER A 247 17.88 14.48 0.92
C SER A 247 16.85 13.71 1.73
N VAL A 248 17.11 12.44 2.07
CA VAL A 248 16.19 11.61 2.88
C VAL A 248 15.98 12.22 4.26
N LYS A 249 17.05 12.69 4.91
CA LYS A 249 16.96 13.37 6.22
C LYS A 249 16.13 14.65 6.13
N SER A 250 16.43 15.53 5.18
CA SER A 250 15.71 16.80 5.01
C SER A 250 14.21 16.59 4.73
N GLN A 251 13.87 15.62 3.88
CA GLN A 251 12.47 15.32 3.57
C GLN A 251 11.77 14.62 4.74
N THR A 252 12.49 13.81 5.52
CA THR A 252 11.97 13.23 6.76
C THR A 252 11.63 14.31 7.78
N GLU A 253 12.53 15.27 8.02
CA GLU A 253 12.26 16.41 8.92
C GLU A 253 11.03 17.22 8.50
N LEU A 254 10.80 17.36 7.19
CA LEU A 254 9.61 18.00 6.65
C LEU A 254 8.34 17.16 6.86
N ALA A 255 8.39 15.86 6.55
CA ALA A 255 7.27 14.94 6.67
C ALA A 255 6.78 14.79 8.11
N LEU A 256 7.71 14.76 9.08
CA LEU A 256 7.41 14.62 10.50
C LEU A 256 6.64 15.81 11.10
N LYS A 257 6.50 16.92 10.36
CA LYS A 257 5.61 18.03 10.75
C LYS A 257 4.13 17.71 10.52
N TYR A 258 3.83 16.72 9.69
CA TYR A 258 2.48 16.41 9.24
C TYR A 258 2.02 15.01 9.67
N ILE A 259 2.94 14.05 9.74
CA ILE A 259 2.63 12.65 10.08
C ILE A 259 3.65 12.07 11.05
N PRO A 260 3.27 11.08 11.88
CA PRO A 260 4.21 10.40 12.76
C PRO A 260 5.24 9.57 11.97
N LEU A 261 6.36 9.25 12.63
CA LEU A 261 7.47 8.50 12.03
C LEU A 261 7.04 7.13 11.48
N GLU A 262 6.16 6.42 12.18
CA GLU A 262 5.60 5.13 11.72
C GLU A 262 4.91 5.27 10.36
N ASN A 263 4.03 6.26 10.22
CA ASN A 263 3.35 6.53 8.95
C ASN A 263 4.34 6.98 7.87
N TRP A 264 5.41 7.71 8.24
CA TRP A 264 6.43 8.12 7.29
C TRP A 264 7.28 6.92 6.81
N ILE A 265 7.62 5.97 7.67
CA ILE A 265 8.27 4.71 7.29
C ILE A 265 7.41 3.98 6.24
N LEU A 266 6.10 3.89 6.47
CA LEU A 266 5.17 3.32 5.48
C LEU A 266 5.13 4.14 4.19
N VAL A 267 5.16 5.47 4.23
CA VAL A 267 5.22 6.30 3.00
C VAL A 267 6.50 6.03 2.22
N LEU A 268 7.64 5.89 2.88
CA LEU A 268 8.92 5.58 2.25
C LEU A 268 8.91 4.20 1.57
N SER A 269 8.08 3.26 2.04
CA SER A 269 7.93 1.96 1.36
C SER A 269 7.25 2.10 0.00
N TYR A 270 6.26 2.99 -0.14
CA TYR A 270 5.65 3.29 -1.45
C TYR A 270 6.65 3.90 -2.45
N ALA A 271 7.68 4.57 -1.95
CA ALA A 271 8.74 5.13 -2.79
C ALA A 271 9.92 4.16 -3.03
N GLU A 272 9.89 2.95 -2.43
CA GLU A 272 11.02 2.01 -2.42
C GLU A 272 12.31 2.63 -1.80
N ILE A 273 12.15 3.50 -0.80
CA ILE A 273 13.27 4.19 -0.13
C ILE A 273 13.45 3.54 1.24
N ASN A 274 14.53 2.79 1.44
CA ASN A 274 14.75 2.11 2.71
C ASN A 274 15.19 3.09 3.83
N PRO A 275 14.35 3.37 4.84
CA PRO A 275 14.69 4.31 5.91
C PRO A 275 15.85 3.83 6.78
N TYR A 276 15.99 2.52 6.96
CA TYR A 276 16.94 1.92 7.90
C TYR A 276 18.41 2.05 7.48
N LYS A 277 18.67 2.44 6.23
CA LYS A 277 20.01 2.76 5.73
C LYS A 277 20.48 4.16 6.10
N TRP A 278 19.56 5.10 6.25
CA TRP A 278 19.89 6.53 6.31
C TRP A 278 19.38 7.26 7.55
N LEU A 279 18.39 6.70 8.24
CA LEU A 279 17.69 7.30 9.37
C LEU A 279 17.91 6.48 10.65
N PRO A 280 18.80 6.91 11.55
CA PRO A 280 18.96 6.28 12.87
C PRO A 280 17.65 6.22 13.67
N GLU A 281 16.77 7.20 13.49
CA GLU A 281 15.48 7.31 14.16
C GLU A 281 14.56 6.14 13.82
N ALA A 282 14.61 5.65 12.58
CA ALA A 282 13.80 4.50 12.15
C ALA A 282 14.21 3.23 12.89
N ARG A 283 15.52 3.03 13.14
CA ARG A 283 16.01 1.93 13.95
C ARG A 283 15.58 2.06 15.40
N ASN A 284 15.78 3.25 16.00
CA ASN A 284 15.39 3.51 17.39
C ASN A 284 13.89 3.27 17.61
N PHE A 285 13.05 3.59 16.61
CA PHE A 285 11.63 3.30 16.63
C PHE A 285 11.35 1.78 16.72
N ILE A 286 11.99 0.97 15.87
CA ILE A 286 11.86 -0.49 15.91
C ILE A 286 12.36 -1.05 17.24
N GLU A 287 13.51 -0.61 17.73
CA GLU A 287 14.05 -1.05 19.03
C GLU A 287 13.11 -0.68 20.20
N GLY A 288 12.43 0.47 20.11
CA GLY A 288 11.37 0.86 21.05
C GLY A 288 10.20 -0.14 21.05
N LEU A 289 9.68 -0.48 19.86
CA LEU A 289 8.60 -1.48 19.73
C LEU A 289 9.01 -2.85 20.30
N MET A 290 10.26 -3.27 20.08
CA MET A 290 10.79 -4.52 20.62
C MET A 290 10.83 -4.52 22.16
N ARG A 291 11.19 -3.39 22.79
CA ARG A 291 11.19 -3.25 24.26
C ARG A 291 9.78 -3.27 24.85
N ASP A 292 8.82 -2.74 24.11
CA ASP A 292 7.41 -2.71 24.51
C ASP A 292 6.66 -4.03 24.23
N GLY A 293 7.35 -5.05 23.72
CA GLY A 293 6.77 -6.35 23.36
C GLY A 293 5.87 -6.31 22.12
N GLN A 294 5.93 -5.25 21.32
CA GLN A 294 5.10 -5.05 20.13
C GLN A 294 5.75 -5.67 18.88
N TYR A 295 6.03 -6.97 18.94
CA TYR A 295 6.79 -7.70 17.92
C TYR A 295 6.11 -7.70 16.54
N GLU A 296 4.80 -7.90 16.50
CA GLU A 296 4.02 -7.88 15.24
C GLU A 296 4.09 -6.53 14.55
N ARG A 297 3.95 -5.43 15.30
CA ARG A 297 4.05 -4.06 14.75
C ARG A 297 5.44 -3.77 14.25
N ALA A 298 6.47 -4.22 14.96
CA ALA A 298 7.85 -4.11 14.49
C ALA A 298 8.04 -4.87 13.16
N ALA A 299 7.50 -6.08 13.06
CA ALA A 299 7.57 -6.91 11.86
C ALA A 299 6.91 -6.22 10.65
N VAL A 300 5.67 -5.73 10.80
CA VAL A 300 4.94 -5.06 9.70
C VAL A 300 5.66 -3.80 9.20
N ASN A 301 6.40 -3.09 10.06
CA ASN A 301 7.19 -1.94 9.63
C ASN A 301 8.49 -2.32 8.90
N LEU A 302 9.03 -3.52 9.16
CA LEU A 302 10.27 -4.03 8.55
C LEU A 302 10.01 -4.75 7.21
N PHE A 303 8.90 -5.48 7.10
CA PHE A 303 8.59 -6.32 5.94
C PHE A 303 8.68 -5.63 4.57
N PRO A 304 8.21 -4.38 4.38
CA PRO A 304 8.31 -3.72 3.09
C PRO A 304 9.75 -3.51 2.59
N PHE A 305 10.73 -3.61 3.49
CA PHE A 305 12.15 -3.35 3.22
C PHE A 305 13.01 -4.59 3.34
N ILE A 306 12.39 -5.77 3.52
CA ILE A 306 13.09 -6.97 3.96
C ILE A 306 14.29 -7.29 3.06
N GLU A 307 14.12 -7.16 1.74
CA GLU A 307 15.14 -7.45 0.74
C GLU A 307 16.39 -6.55 0.84
N ASP A 308 16.29 -5.42 1.53
CA ASP A 308 17.32 -4.39 1.56
C ASP A 308 17.73 -4.00 2.99
N LEU A 309 17.31 -4.75 4.00
CA LEU A 309 17.64 -4.46 5.40
C LEU A 309 19.15 -4.62 5.67
N PRO A 310 19.76 -3.70 6.45
CA PRO A 310 21.12 -3.89 6.95
C PRO A 310 21.23 -5.17 7.81
N GLY A 311 22.34 -5.90 7.72
CA GLY A 311 22.53 -7.16 8.46
C GLY A 311 22.45 -7.04 9.98
N GLU A 312 22.57 -5.83 10.52
CA GLU A 312 22.34 -5.52 11.93
C GLU A 312 20.90 -5.85 12.40
N PHE A 313 19.93 -5.85 11.48
CA PHE A 313 18.54 -6.21 11.76
C PHE A 313 18.31 -7.72 11.87
N HIS A 314 19.29 -8.57 11.51
CA HIS A 314 19.14 -10.03 11.61
C HIS A 314 18.81 -10.49 13.04
N GLN A 315 19.41 -9.88 14.05
CA GLN A 315 19.12 -10.21 15.45
C GLN A 315 17.69 -9.81 15.84
N ILE A 316 17.24 -8.63 15.42
CA ILE A 316 15.88 -8.14 15.65
C ILE A 316 14.85 -9.07 14.99
N LEU A 317 15.09 -9.46 13.74
CA LEU A 317 14.21 -10.32 12.97
C LEU A 317 14.12 -11.74 13.55
N ASN A 318 15.23 -12.27 14.08
CA ASN A 318 15.23 -13.55 14.79
C ASN A 318 14.44 -13.49 16.09
N GLU A 319 14.55 -12.39 16.83
CA GLU A 319 13.77 -12.20 18.05
C GLU A 319 12.26 -12.10 17.73
N ILE A 320 11.90 -11.33 16.70
CA ILE A 320 10.52 -11.24 16.22
C ILE A 320 9.98 -12.64 15.91
N TRP A 321 10.70 -13.45 15.12
CA TRP A 321 10.29 -14.81 14.75
C TRP A 321 9.95 -15.70 15.96
N ASN A 322 10.77 -15.60 17.02
CA ASN A 322 10.57 -16.41 18.21
C ASN A 322 9.32 -16.00 19.01
N GLN A 323 8.97 -14.71 18.98
CA GLN A 323 7.94 -14.12 19.84
C GLN A 323 6.56 -14.02 19.18
N VAL A 324 6.48 -13.90 17.84
CA VAL A 324 5.18 -13.81 17.13
C VAL A 324 4.43 -15.14 17.15
N ASP A 325 3.10 -15.09 17.17
CA ASP A 325 2.27 -16.29 17.19
C ASP A 325 2.13 -16.95 15.80
N ALA A 326 1.51 -18.13 15.79
CA ALA A 326 1.29 -18.92 14.58
C ALA A 326 0.36 -18.23 13.56
N GLU A 327 -0.63 -17.48 14.05
CA GLU A 327 -1.63 -16.80 13.21
C GLU A 327 -0.97 -15.66 12.44
N PHE A 328 -0.16 -14.85 13.11
CA PHE A 328 0.61 -13.77 12.51
C PHE A 328 1.62 -14.28 11.48
N VAL A 329 2.39 -15.32 11.82
CA VAL A 329 3.35 -15.93 10.89
C VAL A 329 2.62 -16.49 9.66
N SER A 330 1.46 -17.09 9.86
CA SER A 330 0.65 -17.57 8.75
C SER A 330 0.15 -16.45 7.84
N ALA A 331 -0.20 -15.29 8.40
CA ALA A 331 -0.71 -14.15 7.65
C ALA A 331 0.39 -13.47 6.81
N HIS A 332 1.64 -13.57 7.25
CA HIS A 332 2.82 -12.93 6.63
C HIS A 332 3.86 -13.95 6.15
N LEU A 333 3.40 -15.10 5.67
CA LEU A 333 4.28 -16.22 5.34
C LEU A 333 5.26 -15.85 4.21
N GLU A 334 4.84 -15.09 3.22
CA GLU A 334 5.68 -14.69 2.09
C GLU A 334 6.87 -13.83 2.55
N GLU A 335 6.60 -12.87 3.45
CA GLU A 335 7.60 -11.98 4.01
C GLU A 335 8.59 -12.76 4.90
N PHE A 336 8.10 -13.68 5.73
CA PHE A 336 8.99 -14.56 6.50
C PHE A 336 9.82 -15.49 5.60
N LEU A 337 9.29 -15.92 4.45
CA LEU A 337 10.07 -16.72 3.50
C LEU A 337 11.18 -15.90 2.86
N LEU A 338 10.90 -14.65 2.46
CA LEU A 338 11.91 -13.73 1.94
C LEU A 338 13.01 -13.48 2.98
N LEU A 339 12.63 -13.23 4.23
CA LEU A 339 13.58 -13.09 5.35
C LEU A 339 14.54 -14.29 5.42
N HIS A 340 13.98 -15.49 5.35
CA HIS A 340 14.75 -16.72 5.50
C HIS A 340 15.62 -17.01 4.29
N GLN A 341 15.23 -16.63 3.07
CA GLN A 341 16.09 -16.74 1.88
C GLN A 341 17.35 -15.88 2.01
N GLN A 342 17.24 -14.67 2.57
CA GLN A 342 18.40 -13.81 2.78
C GLN A 342 19.33 -14.35 3.86
N VAL A 343 18.76 -14.79 4.98
CA VAL A 343 19.52 -15.32 6.11
C VAL A 343 20.16 -16.68 5.78
N ALA A 344 19.54 -17.49 4.91
CA ALA A 344 20.06 -18.80 4.50
C ALA A 344 21.28 -18.73 3.57
N GLN A 345 21.55 -17.59 2.93
CA GLN A 345 22.82 -17.41 2.20
C GLN A 345 24.01 -17.26 3.15
N ASP A 346 23.77 -16.86 4.41
CA ASP A 346 24.79 -16.65 5.45
C ASP A 346 24.81 -17.72 6.57
N ASN A 347 23.79 -18.59 6.70
CA ASN A 347 23.65 -19.53 7.83
C ASN A 347 23.51 -21.02 7.45
N ASP A 348 23.90 -21.90 8.38
CA ASP A 348 23.87 -23.38 8.28
C ASP A 348 22.47 -23.89 7.89
N PRO A 349 22.34 -24.74 6.83
CA PRO A 349 21.08 -25.37 6.39
C PRO A 349 20.25 -26.00 7.51
N ARG A 350 20.88 -26.40 8.61
CA ARG A 350 20.21 -26.97 9.79
C ARG A 350 19.29 -25.97 10.50
N GLN A 351 19.65 -24.69 10.57
CA GLN A 351 18.79 -23.68 11.21
C GLN A 351 17.52 -23.42 10.38
N PHE A 352 17.66 -23.46 9.05
CA PHE A 352 16.55 -23.30 8.13
C PHE A 352 15.53 -24.43 8.28
N GLU A 353 16.04 -25.67 8.34
CA GLU A 353 15.19 -26.85 8.57
C GLU A 353 14.47 -26.77 9.92
N GLN A 354 15.16 -26.33 10.98
CA GLN A 354 14.54 -26.15 12.30
C GLN A 354 13.41 -25.10 12.28
N ARG A 355 13.55 -24.03 11.48
CA ARG A 355 12.50 -23.02 11.34
C ARG A 355 11.28 -23.54 10.59
N ILE A 356 11.48 -24.32 9.52
CA ILE A 356 10.36 -24.99 8.83
C ILE A 356 9.64 -25.93 9.80
N LEU A 357 10.36 -26.68 10.63
CA LEU A 357 9.75 -27.55 11.62
C LEU A 357 8.95 -26.77 12.67
N GLN A 358 9.49 -25.67 13.18
CA GLN A 358 8.79 -24.78 14.13
C GLN A 358 7.55 -24.13 13.51
N LEU A 359 7.66 -23.64 12.28
CA LEU A 359 6.53 -23.09 11.53
C LEU A 359 5.44 -24.12 11.33
N THR A 360 5.83 -25.32 10.88
CA THR A 360 4.91 -26.43 10.67
C THR A 360 4.19 -26.78 11.97
N ALA A 361 4.92 -26.91 13.08
CA ALA A 361 4.33 -27.17 14.40
C ALA A 361 3.32 -26.07 14.79
N LYS A 362 3.71 -24.80 14.68
CA LYS A 362 2.85 -23.64 14.95
C LYS A 362 1.58 -23.64 14.08
N LEU A 363 1.71 -23.90 12.78
CA LEU A 363 0.56 -23.94 11.87
C LEU A 363 -0.43 -25.06 12.22
N MET A 364 0.10 -26.22 12.64
CA MET A 364 -0.70 -27.38 13.04
C MET A 364 -1.45 -27.17 14.36
N GLU A 365 -1.01 -26.24 15.22
CA GLU A 365 -1.76 -25.85 16.43
C GLU A 365 -3.06 -25.11 16.10
N ALA A 366 -3.08 -24.36 15.00
CA ALA A 366 -4.19 -23.46 14.65
C ALA A 366 -5.04 -23.96 13.46
N HIS A 367 -4.56 -24.93 12.68
CA HIS A 367 -5.19 -25.36 11.44
C HIS A 367 -5.13 -26.88 11.25
N ASP A 368 -6.08 -27.43 10.50
CA ASP A 368 -6.04 -28.83 10.09
C ASP A 368 -4.87 -29.11 9.12
N LEU A 369 -4.47 -30.38 9.00
CA LEU A 369 -3.36 -30.80 8.16
C LEU A 369 -3.52 -30.36 6.70
N LYS A 370 -4.76 -30.33 6.18
CA LYS A 370 -5.02 -29.97 4.79
C LYS A 370 -4.71 -28.49 4.54
N VAL A 371 -5.15 -27.61 5.43
CA VAL A 371 -4.85 -26.17 5.38
C VAL A 371 -3.36 -25.91 5.58
N VAL A 372 -2.70 -26.66 6.47
CA VAL A 372 -1.24 -26.57 6.66
C VAL A 372 -0.51 -26.96 5.38
N CYS A 373 -0.87 -28.07 4.73
CA CYS A 373 -0.31 -28.47 3.44
C CYS A 373 -0.48 -27.37 2.38
N GLU A 374 -1.65 -26.74 2.29
CA GLU A 374 -1.91 -25.66 1.34
C GLU A 374 -1.03 -24.43 1.61
N LYS A 375 -0.93 -24.02 2.88
CA LYS A 375 -0.10 -22.88 3.30
C LYS A 375 1.39 -23.15 3.09
N LEU A 376 1.86 -24.38 3.22
CA LEU A 376 3.28 -24.75 3.03
C LEU A 376 3.68 -24.99 1.57
N ARG A 377 2.75 -25.01 0.61
CA ARG A 377 3.07 -25.19 -0.83
C ARG A 377 4.14 -24.21 -1.37
N PRO A 378 4.13 -22.91 -1.03
CA PRO A 378 5.19 -21.99 -1.49
C PRO A 378 6.57 -22.40 -1.00
N ILE A 379 6.66 -22.90 0.24
CA ILE A 379 7.91 -23.41 0.84
C ILE A 379 8.36 -24.67 0.11
N GLN A 380 7.45 -25.61 -0.13
CA GLN A 380 7.74 -26.86 -0.84
C GLN A 380 8.34 -26.61 -2.22
N LYS A 381 7.86 -25.61 -2.95
CA LYS A 381 8.39 -25.25 -4.28
C LYS A 381 9.84 -24.76 -4.21
N ASN A 382 10.17 -23.98 -3.18
CA ASN A 382 11.51 -23.39 -3.02
C ASN A 382 12.48 -24.34 -2.31
N PHE A 383 11.97 -25.25 -1.47
CA PHE A 383 12.74 -26.15 -0.62
C PHE A 383 12.17 -27.59 -0.62
N PRO A 384 12.21 -28.28 -1.77
CA PRO A 384 11.58 -29.60 -1.92
C PRO A 384 12.24 -30.71 -1.07
N HIS A 385 13.47 -30.48 -0.60
CA HIS A 385 14.22 -31.45 0.20
C HIS A 385 14.10 -31.26 1.71
N SER A 386 13.30 -30.29 2.17
CA SER A 386 13.09 -30.06 3.61
C SER A 386 12.45 -31.30 4.27
N ILE A 387 12.98 -31.68 5.43
CA ILE A 387 12.50 -32.83 6.22
C ILE A 387 11.09 -32.55 6.72
N GLY A 388 10.81 -31.35 7.23
CA GLY A 388 9.49 -30.93 7.69
C GLY A 388 8.44 -30.98 6.58
N ILE A 389 8.78 -30.50 5.38
CA ILE A 389 7.88 -30.57 4.22
C ILE A 389 7.63 -32.02 3.79
N ARG A 390 8.67 -32.86 3.77
CA ARG A 390 8.51 -34.30 3.47
C ARG A 390 7.59 -34.97 4.47
N LYS A 391 7.79 -34.75 5.77
CA LYS A 391 6.94 -35.28 6.84
C LYS A 391 5.48 -34.88 6.64
N ILE A 392 5.20 -33.60 6.35
CA ILE A 392 3.82 -33.14 6.13
C ILE A 392 3.17 -33.78 4.91
N ASN A 393 3.91 -33.94 3.82
CA ASN A 393 3.40 -34.63 2.63
C ASN A 393 3.13 -36.13 2.91
N GLU A 394 4.01 -36.77 3.67
CA GLU A 394 3.83 -38.16 4.12
C GLU A 394 2.59 -38.27 5.02
N MET A 395 2.40 -37.38 5.99
CA MET A 395 1.18 -37.32 6.82
C MET A 395 -0.09 -37.19 5.97
N ALA A 396 -0.08 -36.29 4.97
CA ALA A 396 -1.24 -36.07 4.12
C ALA A 396 -1.61 -37.32 3.29
N ALA A 397 -0.61 -38.08 2.83
CA ALA A 397 -0.84 -39.33 2.13
C ALA A 397 -1.34 -40.46 3.05
N LEU A 398 -1.04 -40.39 4.35
CA LEU A 398 -1.45 -41.38 5.34
C LEU A 398 -2.88 -41.16 5.88
N MET A 399 -3.45 -39.96 5.77
CA MET A 399 -4.79 -39.67 6.30
C MET A 399 -5.89 -40.59 5.73
N GLU A 400 -5.74 -41.05 4.49
CA GLU A 400 -6.70 -41.93 3.83
C GLU A 400 -6.35 -43.43 3.97
N ASN A 401 -5.33 -43.76 4.77
CA ASN A 401 -4.87 -45.14 4.95
C ASN A 401 -5.01 -45.61 6.41
N PRO A 402 -6.13 -46.30 6.76
CA PRO A 402 -6.40 -46.79 8.11
C PRO A 402 -5.36 -47.79 8.64
N GLU A 403 -4.65 -48.49 7.76
CA GLU A 403 -3.67 -49.52 8.15
C GLU A 403 -2.32 -48.95 8.60
N ARG A 404 -2.14 -47.62 8.52
CA ARG A 404 -0.87 -46.94 8.85
C ARG A 404 -1.06 -45.82 9.88
N MET A 405 -2.07 -45.96 10.74
CA MET A 405 -2.39 -44.97 11.77
C MET A 405 -1.26 -44.80 12.79
N MET A 406 -0.53 -45.87 13.09
CA MET A 406 0.69 -45.78 13.91
C MET A 406 1.70 -44.75 13.39
N GLU A 407 2.00 -44.78 12.09
CA GLU A 407 2.98 -43.87 11.49
C GLU A 407 2.47 -42.43 11.48
N LEU A 408 1.18 -42.23 11.18
CA LEU A 408 0.55 -40.92 11.21
C LEU A 408 0.56 -40.32 12.62
N GLY A 409 0.26 -41.11 13.64
CA GLY A 409 0.32 -40.69 15.05
C GLY A 409 1.74 -40.30 15.47
N GLN A 410 2.76 -40.99 14.96
CA GLN A 410 4.14 -40.65 15.25
C GLN A 410 4.57 -39.32 14.63
N PHE A 411 4.10 -39.00 13.42
CA PHE A 411 4.33 -37.68 12.84
C PHE A 411 3.61 -36.56 13.61
N TYR A 412 2.35 -36.78 14.04
CA TYR A 412 1.67 -35.81 14.89
C TYR A 412 2.45 -35.55 16.20
N ALA A 413 2.98 -36.61 16.82
CA ALA A 413 3.82 -36.49 18.01
C ALA A 413 5.11 -35.69 17.74
N ASP A 414 5.76 -35.88 16.60
CA ASP A 414 6.97 -35.14 16.20
C ASP A 414 6.72 -33.63 16.05
N PHE A 415 5.48 -33.21 15.74
CA PHE A 415 5.05 -31.81 15.66
C PHE A 415 4.36 -31.31 16.95
N ASN A 416 4.48 -32.06 18.06
CA ASN A 416 3.86 -31.78 19.35
C ASN A 416 2.32 -31.71 19.33
N GLN A 417 1.68 -32.30 18.32
CA GLN A 417 0.23 -32.39 18.19
C GLN A 417 -0.28 -33.62 18.94
N TYR A 418 -0.20 -33.58 20.28
CA TYR A 418 -0.40 -34.76 21.12
C TYR A 418 -1.83 -35.30 21.10
N ASP A 419 -2.84 -34.45 20.93
CA ASP A 419 -4.25 -34.89 20.88
C ASP A 419 -4.53 -35.73 19.63
N GLN A 420 -4.12 -35.23 18.48
CA GLN A 420 -4.25 -35.93 17.20
C GLN A 420 -3.40 -37.21 17.20
N ALA A 421 -2.21 -37.18 17.81
CA ALA A 421 -1.38 -38.38 17.97
C ALA A 421 -2.07 -39.46 18.82
N ILE A 422 -2.72 -39.07 19.92
CA ILE A 422 -3.47 -39.98 20.80
C ILE A 422 -4.60 -40.67 20.03
N GLU A 423 -5.37 -39.92 19.23
CA GLU A 423 -6.46 -40.49 18.42
C GLU A 423 -5.92 -41.57 17.45
N CYS A 424 -4.83 -41.28 16.75
CA CYS A 424 -4.20 -42.24 15.85
C CYS A 424 -3.72 -43.51 16.57
N PHE A 425 -3.04 -43.36 17.72
CA PHE A 425 -2.56 -44.53 18.48
C PHE A 425 -3.70 -45.32 19.12
N PHE A 426 -4.80 -44.66 19.48
CA PHE A 426 -5.99 -45.32 20.01
C PHE A 426 -6.65 -46.19 18.92
N TRP A 427 -6.82 -45.66 17.71
CA TRP A 427 -7.30 -46.45 16.57
C TRP A 427 -6.41 -47.65 16.26
N GLU A 428 -5.08 -47.48 16.27
CA GLU A 428 -4.15 -48.59 16.03
C GLU A 428 -4.27 -49.69 17.11
N MET A 429 -4.42 -49.29 18.38
CA MET A 429 -4.67 -50.21 19.50
C MET A 429 -5.98 -50.98 19.31
N GLU A 430 -7.04 -50.35 18.79
CA GLU A 430 -8.31 -51.01 18.50
C GLU A 430 -8.21 -51.99 17.33
N LEU A 431 -7.44 -51.66 16.29
CA LEU A 431 -7.21 -52.51 15.13
C LEU A 431 -6.35 -53.74 15.49
N ASN A 432 -5.32 -53.55 16.31
CA ASN A 432 -4.36 -54.58 16.72
C ASN A 432 -4.22 -54.69 18.25
N PRO A 433 -5.22 -55.26 18.98
CA PRO A 433 -5.23 -55.25 20.45
C PRO A 433 -4.07 -56.00 21.12
N ALA A 434 -3.42 -56.91 20.40
CA ALA A 434 -2.28 -57.69 20.90
C ALA A 434 -0.93 -56.98 20.72
N ASP A 435 -0.87 -55.86 19.99
CA ASP A 435 0.36 -55.10 19.80
C ASP A 435 0.56 -54.10 20.96
N PRO A 436 1.65 -54.20 21.75
CA PRO A 436 1.94 -53.27 22.82
C PRO A 436 2.49 -51.93 22.31
N ALA A 437 2.88 -51.80 21.04
CA ALA A 437 3.53 -50.59 20.53
C ALA A 437 2.65 -49.33 20.61
N PRO A 438 1.35 -49.33 20.20
CA PRO A 438 0.49 -48.15 20.30
C PRO A 438 0.25 -47.74 21.75
N VAL A 439 0.07 -48.71 22.65
CA VAL A 439 -0.10 -48.49 24.10
C VAL A 439 1.09 -47.77 24.71
N ARG A 440 2.31 -48.13 24.28
CA ARG A 440 3.53 -47.43 24.70
C ARG A 440 3.54 -45.97 24.27
N GLN A 441 3.08 -45.68 23.05
CA GLN A 441 3.05 -44.32 22.54
C GLN A 441 1.96 -43.50 23.24
N LEU A 442 0.77 -44.05 23.47
CA LEU A 442 -0.30 -43.43 24.28
C LEU A 442 0.23 -43.00 25.65
N CYS A 443 0.92 -43.90 26.36
CA CYS A 443 1.54 -43.58 27.65
C CYS A 443 2.46 -42.35 27.56
N LYS A 444 3.34 -42.29 26.56
CA LYS A 444 4.22 -41.13 26.34
C LYS A 444 3.44 -39.86 26.03
N MET A 445 2.42 -39.92 25.18
CA MET A 445 1.63 -38.74 24.81
C MET A 445 0.93 -38.15 26.04
N TYR A 446 0.30 -38.99 26.86
CA TYR A 446 -0.33 -38.55 28.11
C TYR A 446 0.70 -37.98 29.10
N GLN A 447 1.92 -38.52 29.17
CA GLN A 447 3.01 -37.93 29.96
C GLN A 447 3.39 -36.53 29.45
N HIS A 448 3.54 -36.37 28.14
CA HIS A 448 3.83 -35.07 27.52
C HIS A 448 2.74 -34.03 27.77
N LYS A 449 1.47 -34.46 27.85
CA LYS A 449 0.34 -33.62 28.24
C LYS A 449 0.23 -33.35 29.76
N GLY A 450 1.05 -33.99 30.59
CA GLY A 450 0.96 -33.89 32.06
C GLY A 450 -0.21 -34.67 32.69
N MET A 451 -0.84 -35.57 31.93
CA MET A 451 -1.98 -36.39 32.37
C MET A 451 -1.48 -37.69 33.02
N VAL A 452 -1.03 -37.56 34.28
CA VAL A 452 -0.30 -38.62 35.00
C VAL A 452 -1.15 -39.87 35.26
N ASN A 453 -2.44 -39.71 35.53
CA ASN A 453 -3.32 -40.83 35.85
C ASN A 453 -3.54 -41.73 34.62
N GLU A 454 -3.86 -41.11 33.48
CA GLU A 454 -4.04 -41.75 32.19
C GLU A 454 -2.75 -42.44 31.75
N ALA A 455 -1.61 -41.76 31.87
CA ALA A 455 -0.30 -42.37 31.60
C ALA A 455 -0.05 -43.62 32.45
N SER A 456 -0.41 -43.58 33.75
CA SER A 456 -0.25 -44.73 34.64
C SER A 456 -1.14 -45.92 34.26
N ALA A 457 -2.37 -45.65 33.80
CA ALA A 457 -3.29 -46.68 33.35
C ALA A 457 -2.77 -47.38 32.09
N TYR A 458 -2.34 -46.61 31.09
CA TYR A 458 -1.75 -47.18 29.87
C TYR A 458 -0.42 -47.88 30.14
N GLN A 459 0.36 -47.45 31.13
CA GLN A 459 1.57 -48.15 31.56
C GLN A 459 1.27 -49.55 32.12
N GLN A 460 0.17 -49.70 32.88
CA GLN A 460 -0.27 -51.01 33.38
C GLN A 460 -0.70 -51.93 32.24
N ILE A 461 -1.50 -51.41 31.30
CA ILE A 461 -1.95 -52.16 30.12
C ILE A 461 -0.74 -52.61 29.28
N TYR A 462 0.24 -51.72 29.06
CA TYR A 462 1.47 -52.06 28.33
C TYR A 462 2.24 -53.20 29.01
N THR A 463 2.32 -53.19 30.34
CA THR A 463 3.05 -54.22 31.11
C THR A 463 2.36 -55.58 31.02
N GLN A 464 1.02 -55.60 31.05
CA GLN A 464 0.21 -56.81 30.88
C GLN A 464 0.37 -57.41 29.48
N LEU A 465 0.24 -56.59 28.43
CA LEU A 465 0.41 -57.06 27.05
C LEU A 465 1.81 -57.63 26.80
N ARG A 466 2.84 -57.04 27.42
CA ARG A 466 4.21 -57.55 27.35
C ARG A 466 4.38 -58.88 28.05
N SER A 467 3.81 -59.06 29.24
CA SER A 467 3.88 -60.35 29.94
C SER A 467 3.14 -61.46 29.18
N ASP A 468 2.05 -61.12 28.52
CA ASP A 468 1.25 -62.07 27.74
C ASP A 468 1.97 -62.50 26.46
N GLN A 469 2.74 -61.61 25.84
CA GLN A 469 3.61 -61.94 24.70
C GLN A 469 4.86 -62.77 25.08
N GLU A 470 5.35 -62.67 26.31
CA GLU A 470 6.50 -63.45 26.80
C GLU A 470 6.11 -64.85 27.30
N THR A 471 4.81 -65.12 27.50
CA THR A 471 4.29 -66.38 28.07
C THR A 471 3.46 -67.23 27.09
N GLY A 472 3.14 -66.72 25.90
CA GLY A 472 2.56 -67.46 24.77
C GLY A 472 3.61 -67.87 23.74
#